data_AF-A0AAX2IBM7-F1
#
_entry.id   AF-A0AAX2IBM7-F1
#
_cell.length_a   1.000
_cell.length_b   1.000
_cell.length_c   1.000
_cell.angle_alpha   90.00
_cell.angle_beta   90.00
_cell.angle_gamma   90.00
#
_symmetry.space_group_name_H-M   'P 1'
#
loop_
_entity.id
_entity.type
_entity.pdbx_description
1 polymer ?
#
loop_
_entity_poly.entity_id
_entity_poly.type
_entity_poly.pdbx_seq_one_letter_code
_entity_poly.pdbx_strand_id
1 'polypeptide(L)'
;MKNLLKIALITVLILTVSCQREKLSTQSVVDTETAQQAYTDLDKWIETNITLPYGIAVEYRWDKNTAPKGTYTYPPEVSKVKPVLEAIKYLWLELYSEPSLGGANFWKGKAPLKIYLYGGKNIDGNGQELINSSAVGREFHLYNINNFDPRDKNKVYVLMRIVHHQFARLLGDELYPYDRQAFLNISQKDYRASSNKQLYGFPNDDTALYALQYYPKKRDLNNCNRALPFQYFASLTQCQNAHNQAGIDEECYYCNFTQSTPNHYGFITFQAMLSAENDFAEMISVPLTNLNTQIEIAKNIAKTPVDSTDEEAQRAALSYNNLLKKEAFITDYFNKKVGFSLKRLQLLSLQRLNRFNNR
;
A
#
# COMPACT_ATOMS: atom_id res chain seq x y z
N MET A 1 70.38 -30.41 45.85
CA MET A 1 70.88 -29.96 44.53
C MET A 1 70.33 -30.76 43.33
N LYS A 2 70.05 -32.08 43.41
CA LYS A 2 69.55 -32.85 42.25
C LYS A 2 68.09 -32.59 41.84
N ASN A 3 67.23 -32.08 42.74
CA ASN A 3 65.82 -31.78 42.42
C ASN A 3 65.56 -30.33 41.99
N LEU A 4 66.46 -29.39 42.30
CA LEU A 4 66.38 -28.00 41.82
C LEU A 4 66.81 -27.87 40.35
N LEU A 5 67.75 -28.71 39.90
CA LEU A 5 68.21 -28.75 38.50
C LEU A 5 67.13 -29.29 37.55
N LYS A 6 66.29 -30.23 38.02
CA LYS A 6 65.20 -30.81 37.22
C LYS A 6 64.02 -29.85 37.05
N ILE A 7 63.72 -29.04 38.07
CA ILE A 7 62.66 -28.04 37.99
C ILE A 7 63.10 -26.90 37.06
N ALA A 8 64.35 -26.43 37.14
CA ALA A 8 64.87 -25.41 36.22
C ALA A 8 64.90 -25.87 34.74
N LEU A 9 65.11 -27.17 34.48
CA LEU A 9 65.08 -27.70 33.10
C LEU A 9 63.68 -27.76 32.49
N ILE A 10 62.63 -27.89 33.33
CA ILE A 10 61.23 -27.98 32.87
C ILE A 10 60.66 -26.58 32.62
N THR A 11 61.08 -25.56 33.36
CA THR A 11 60.63 -24.16 33.15
C THR A 11 61.24 -23.52 31.89
N VAL A 12 62.44 -23.96 31.46
CA VAL A 12 63.08 -23.45 30.23
C VAL A 12 62.46 -24.07 28.97
N LEU A 13 61.86 -25.27 29.07
CA LEU A 13 61.25 -25.96 27.92
C LEU A 13 59.85 -25.41 27.55
N ILE A 14 59.20 -24.64 28.44
CA ILE A 14 57.86 -24.08 28.19
C ILE A 14 57.91 -22.71 27.49
N LEU A 15 59.08 -22.04 27.47
CA LEU A 15 59.23 -20.71 26.87
C LEU A 15 59.56 -20.72 25.37
N THR A 16 59.69 -21.88 24.72
CA THR A 16 59.99 -21.98 23.28
C THR A 16 58.80 -22.35 22.41
N VAL A 17 57.57 -22.32 22.93
CA VAL A 17 56.36 -22.33 22.08
C VAL A 17 56.16 -20.91 21.55
N SER A 18 57.07 -20.51 20.67
CA SER A 18 56.83 -19.42 19.74
C SER A 18 55.62 -19.83 18.91
N CYS A 19 54.54 -19.05 19.02
CA CYS A 19 53.36 -19.17 18.21
C CYS A 19 53.81 -19.21 16.74
N GLN A 20 53.68 -20.35 16.07
CA GLN A 20 53.70 -20.36 14.62
C GLN A 20 52.58 -19.39 14.23
N ARG A 21 52.94 -18.25 13.65
CA ARG A 21 51.96 -17.44 12.95
C ARG A 21 51.43 -18.33 11.85
N GLU A 22 50.23 -18.87 12.04
CA GLU A 22 49.47 -19.46 10.96
C GLU A 22 49.50 -18.43 9.83
N LYS A 23 50.03 -18.83 8.68
CA LYS A 23 49.87 -18.02 7.48
C LYS A 23 48.38 -18.04 7.22
N LEU A 24 47.73 -16.91 7.49
CA LEU A 24 46.39 -16.65 7.01
C LEU A 24 46.40 -16.98 5.52
N SER A 25 45.53 -17.93 5.13
CA SER A 25 45.22 -18.13 3.73
C SER A 25 44.89 -16.77 3.13
N THR A 26 45.39 -16.48 1.93
CA THR A 26 44.95 -15.28 1.19
C THR A 26 43.47 -15.37 0.81
N GLN A 27 42.86 -16.54 0.94
CA GLN A 27 41.41 -16.71 0.93
C GLN A 27 40.87 -16.52 2.35
N SER A 28 40.09 -15.46 2.51
CA SER A 28 39.23 -15.22 3.66
C SER A 28 38.31 -16.42 3.89
N VAL A 29 38.17 -16.85 5.15
CA VAL A 29 37.20 -17.88 5.62
C VAL A 29 35.82 -17.26 5.91
N VAL A 30 35.67 -15.95 5.68
CA VAL A 30 34.33 -15.40 5.46
C VAL A 30 33.92 -15.94 4.10
N ASP A 31 32.99 -16.90 4.08
CA ASP A 31 32.26 -17.27 2.88
C ASP A 31 31.83 -15.96 2.20
N THR A 32 32.53 -15.60 1.13
CA THR A 32 32.08 -14.57 0.21
C THR A 32 30.86 -15.12 -0.50
N GLU A 33 29.72 -15.13 0.19
CA GLU A 33 28.40 -15.10 -0.41
C GLU A 33 28.13 -13.77 -1.13
N THR A 34 29.11 -12.88 -1.24
CA THR A 34 29.19 -12.00 -2.40
C THR A 34 29.77 -12.77 -3.59
N ALA A 35 29.07 -13.81 -4.04
CA ALA A 35 29.02 -14.00 -5.49
C ALA A 35 28.43 -12.68 -6.00
N GLN A 36 29.29 -11.80 -6.50
CA GLN A 36 28.90 -10.53 -7.09
C GLN A 36 27.91 -10.90 -8.19
N GLN A 37 26.61 -10.81 -7.87
CA GLN A 37 25.56 -11.39 -8.70
C GLN A 37 25.74 -10.82 -10.09
N ALA A 38 25.80 -11.70 -11.10
CA ALA A 38 25.99 -11.27 -12.47
C ALA A 38 24.98 -10.17 -12.81
N TYR A 39 25.48 -9.04 -13.30
CA TYR A 39 24.64 -7.93 -13.75
C TYR A 39 23.84 -8.40 -14.97
N THR A 40 22.52 -8.42 -14.82
CA THR A 40 21.59 -9.02 -15.80
C THR A 40 20.99 -7.98 -16.73
N ASP A 41 20.34 -8.44 -17.81
CA ASP A 41 19.53 -7.57 -18.68
C ASP A 41 18.40 -6.85 -17.92
N LEU A 42 17.87 -7.47 -16.86
CA LEU A 42 16.89 -6.82 -15.99
C LEU A 42 17.52 -5.64 -15.24
N ASP A 43 18.72 -5.82 -14.69
CA ASP A 43 19.45 -4.76 -13.97
C ASP A 43 19.74 -3.58 -14.90
N LYS A 44 20.17 -3.87 -16.14
CA LYS A 44 20.34 -2.86 -17.19
C LYS A 44 19.06 -2.12 -17.53
N TRP A 45 17.95 -2.84 -17.62
CA TRP A 45 16.66 -2.23 -17.89
C TRP A 45 16.22 -1.33 -16.75
N ILE A 46 16.37 -1.76 -15.49
CA ILE A 46 16.06 -0.98 -14.29
C ILE A 46 16.91 0.29 -14.25
N GLU A 47 18.22 0.16 -14.47
CA GLU A 47 19.12 1.31 -14.46
C GLU A 47 18.70 2.35 -15.50
N THR A 48 18.44 1.89 -16.74
CA THR A 48 18.07 2.77 -17.86
C THR A 48 16.70 3.42 -17.68
N ASN A 49 15.72 2.69 -17.16
CA ASN A 49 14.31 3.11 -17.18
C ASN A 49 13.80 3.66 -15.85
N ILE A 50 14.46 3.36 -14.74
CA ILE A 50 14.04 3.72 -13.39
C ILE A 50 15.13 4.52 -12.67
N THR A 51 16.33 3.97 -12.56
CA THR A 51 17.37 4.59 -11.71
C THR A 51 17.93 5.86 -12.31
N LEU A 52 18.38 5.86 -13.56
CA LEU A 52 18.96 7.06 -14.18
C LEU A 52 17.92 8.19 -14.38
N PRO A 53 16.68 7.93 -14.83
CA PRO A 53 15.72 9.02 -15.05
C PRO A 53 15.14 9.62 -13.77
N TYR A 54 15.00 8.83 -12.70
CA TYR A 54 14.26 9.24 -11.50
C TYR A 54 15.09 9.25 -10.21
N GLY A 55 16.31 8.70 -10.22
CA GLY A 55 17.15 8.57 -9.03
C GLY A 55 16.67 7.50 -8.04
N ILE A 56 15.90 6.52 -8.52
CA ILE A 56 15.29 5.47 -7.68
C ILE A 56 16.10 4.18 -7.80
N ALA A 57 16.61 3.67 -6.69
CA ALA A 57 17.17 2.32 -6.64
C ALA A 57 16.06 1.28 -6.44
N VAL A 58 16.13 0.15 -7.14
CA VAL A 58 15.17 -0.95 -6.99
C VAL A 58 15.86 -2.13 -6.34
N GLU A 59 15.33 -2.55 -5.19
CA GLU A 59 15.82 -3.69 -4.43
C GLU A 59 14.83 -4.86 -4.56
N TYR A 60 15.25 -5.89 -5.28
CA TYR A 60 14.46 -7.10 -5.52
C TYR A 60 15.24 -8.40 -5.25
N ARG A 61 16.49 -8.28 -4.80
CA ARG A 61 17.39 -9.39 -4.49
C ARG A 61 17.97 -9.17 -3.10
N TRP A 62 17.12 -9.29 -2.09
CA TRP A 62 17.49 -9.14 -0.69
C TRP A 62 17.53 -10.49 0.03
N ASP A 63 18.26 -10.58 1.13
CA ASP A 63 18.43 -11.83 1.87
C ASP A 63 17.11 -12.25 2.54
N LYS A 64 16.55 -13.36 2.09
CA LYS A 64 15.32 -13.96 2.65
C LYS A 64 15.42 -14.24 4.15
N ASN A 65 16.61 -14.43 4.70
CA ASN A 65 16.82 -14.69 6.12
C ASN A 65 16.68 -13.44 7.01
N THR A 66 16.61 -12.26 6.40
CA THR A 66 16.34 -10.99 7.11
C THR A 66 14.85 -10.78 7.39
N ALA A 67 13.97 -11.52 6.70
CA ALA A 67 12.54 -11.47 6.98
C ALA A 67 12.22 -12.12 8.34
N PRO A 68 11.35 -11.50 9.16
CA PRO A 68 10.88 -12.15 10.39
C PRO A 68 10.26 -13.52 10.11
N LYS A 69 10.57 -14.53 10.93
CA LYS A 69 10.02 -15.88 10.76
C LYS A 69 8.49 -15.85 10.84
N GLY A 70 7.82 -16.51 9.89
CA GLY A 70 6.36 -16.59 9.83
C GLY A 70 5.69 -15.49 9.00
N THR A 71 6.46 -14.61 8.34
CA THR A 71 5.92 -13.65 7.38
C THR A 71 5.81 -14.25 5.98
N TYR A 72 4.95 -13.67 5.15
CA TYR A 72 4.86 -13.98 3.71
C TYR A 72 5.78 -13.08 2.88
N THR A 73 6.80 -12.48 3.50
CA THR A 73 7.76 -11.60 2.84
C THR A 73 8.97 -12.40 2.40
N TYR A 74 9.12 -12.60 1.10
CA TYR A 74 10.27 -13.27 0.48
C TYR A 74 10.67 -12.52 -0.80
N PRO A 75 11.91 -12.69 -1.29
CA PRO A 75 12.33 -12.07 -2.55
C PRO A 75 11.42 -12.49 -3.71
N PRO A 76 11.06 -11.57 -4.60
CA PRO A 76 10.12 -11.85 -5.68
C PRO A 76 10.68 -12.77 -6.76
N GLU A 77 9.79 -13.36 -7.54
CA GLU A 77 10.16 -14.00 -8.80
C GLU A 77 10.71 -12.95 -9.77
N VAL A 78 11.92 -13.18 -10.30
CA VAL A 78 12.61 -12.23 -11.20
C VAL A 78 11.76 -11.87 -12.43
N SER A 79 10.98 -12.82 -12.95
CA SER A 79 10.07 -12.62 -14.08
C SER A 79 8.93 -11.63 -13.79
N LYS A 80 8.59 -11.42 -12.51
CA LYS A 80 7.51 -10.54 -12.05
C LYS A 80 7.98 -9.10 -11.79
N VAL A 81 9.27 -8.89 -11.61
CA VAL A 81 9.85 -7.57 -11.31
C VAL A 81 9.61 -6.57 -12.44
N LYS A 82 10.00 -6.91 -13.68
CA LYS A 82 9.88 -5.99 -14.81
C LYS A 82 8.44 -5.56 -15.10
N PRO A 83 7.43 -6.45 -15.18
CA PRO A 83 6.04 -6.05 -15.38
C PRO A 83 5.52 -5.06 -14.34
N VAL A 84 5.86 -5.24 -13.06
CA VAL A 84 5.48 -4.32 -11.99
C VAL A 84 6.14 -2.95 -12.18
N LEU A 85 7.45 -2.93 -12.47
CA LEU A 85 8.18 -1.69 -12.69
C LEU A 85 7.69 -0.94 -13.93
N GLU A 86 7.33 -1.64 -15.00
CA GLU A 86 6.71 -1.05 -16.19
C GLU A 86 5.35 -0.41 -15.85
N ALA A 87 4.53 -1.10 -15.05
CA ALA A 87 3.24 -0.57 -14.60
C ALA A 87 3.41 0.69 -13.76
N ILE A 88 4.25 0.69 -12.72
CA ILE A 88 4.44 1.88 -11.87
C ILE A 88 5.15 3.02 -12.62
N LYS A 89 6.06 2.71 -13.56
CA LYS A 89 6.70 3.74 -14.39
C LYS A 89 5.65 4.49 -15.18
N TYR A 90 4.75 3.77 -15.86
CA TYR A 90 3.71 4.40 -16.68
C TYR A 90 2.59 5.02 -15.84
N LEU A 91 2.09 4.33 -14.81
CA LEU A 91 0.90 4.77 -14.09
C LEU A 91 1.22 5.80 -12.99
N TRP A 92 2.47 5.87 -12.52
CA TRP A 92 2.88 6.77 -11.45
C TRP A 92 4.01 7.72 -11.86
N LEU A 93 5.19 7.22 -12.22
CA LEU A 93 6.36 8.09 -12.43
C LEU A 93 6.12 9.06 -13.60
N GLU A 94 5.76 8.53 -14.75
CA GLU A 94 5.46 9.36 -15.91
C GLU A 94 4.19 10.20 -15.75
N LEU A 95 3.25 9.81 -14.88
CA LEU A 95 2.03 10.58 -14.62
C LEU A 95 2.39 11.94 -14.05
N TYR A 96 3.20 12.00 -13.00
CA TYR A 96 3.58 13.28 -12.41
C TYR A 96 4.59 14.08 -13.25
N SER A 97 5.26 13.43 -14.21
CA SER A 97 6.12 14.09 -15.20
C SER A 97 5.34 14.77 -16.35
N GLU A 98 4.01 14.61 -16.41
CA GLU A 98 3.19 15.28 -17.43
C GLU A 98 3.37 16.82 -17.39
N PRO A 99 3.49 17.50 -18.55
CA PRO A 99 3.71 18.95 -18.59
C PRO A 99 2.62 19.77 -17.88
N SER A 100 1.37 19.30 -17.89
CA SER A 100 0.27 19.96 -17.17
C SER A 100 0.24 19.68 -15.65
N LEU A 101 1.23 18.95 -15.14
CA LEU A 101 1.43 18.63 -13.72
C LEU A 101 2.80 19.17 -13.29
N GLY A 102 3.76 18.30 -12.95
CA GLY A 102 5.08 18.70 -12.49
C GLY A 102 6.15 18.81 -13.60
N GLY A 103 5.85 18.33 -14.81
CA GLY A 103 6.78 18.34 -15.94
C GLY A 103 8.05 17.50 -15.72
N ALA A 104 9.01 17.64 -16.64
CA ALA A 104 10.23 16.83 -16.67
C ALA A 104 11.12 16.92 -15.41
N ASN A 105 10.96 17.99 -14.61
CA ASN A 105 11.75 18.20 -13.39
C ASN A 105 11.03 17.78 -12.12
N PHE A 106 9.80 17.22 -12.19
CA PHE A 106 9.02 16.89 -11.01
C PHE A 106 9.82 16.02 -10.02
N TRP A 107 10.43 14.94 -10.50
CA TRP A 107 11.10 13.94 -9.67
C TRP A 107 12.43 14.38 -9.07
N LYS A 108 13.03 15.48 -9.54
CA LYS A 108 14.29 15.99 -9.00
C LYS A 108 14.12 16.34 -7.53
N GLY A 109 14.82 15.58 -6.68
CA GLY A 109 14.77 15.71 -5.21
C GLY A 109 13.46 15.27 -4.56
N LYS A 110 12.54 14.60 -5.28
CA LYS A 110 11.20 14.23 -4.78
C LYS A 110 10.87 12.74 -4.91
N ALA A 111 11.59 12.00 -5.74
CA ALA A 111 11.40 10.56 -5.84
C ALA A 111 11.72 9.85 -4.52
N PRO A 112 11.14 8.66 -4.26
CA PRO A 112 11.69 7.79 -3.23
C PRO A 112 13.14 7.45 -3.58
N LEU A 113 13.96 7.22 -2.56
CA LEU A 113 15.34 6.79 -2.74
C LEU A 113 15.39 5.33 -3.19
N LYS A 114 14.51 4.49 -2.63
CA LYS A 114 14.47 3.06 -2.89
C LYS A 114 13.05 2.52 -3.02
N ILE A 115 12.88 1.52 -3.87
CA ILE A 115 11.70 0.66 -3.93
C ILE A 115 12.15 -0.77 -3.62
N TYR A 116 11.64 -1.34 -2.53
CA TYR A 116 11.79 -2.75 -2.19
C TYR A 116 10.60 -3.54 -2.73
N LEU A 117 10.90 -4.67 -3.38
CA LEU A 117 9.89 -5.57 -3.93
C LEU A 117 9.85 -6.87 -3.12
N TYR A 118 8.64 -7.32 -2.79
CA TYR A 118 8.39 -8.54 -2.02
C TYR A 118 7.41 -9.45 -2.77
N GLY A 119 7.75 -10.73 -2.88
CA GLY A 119 6.96 -11.70 -3.64
C GLY A 119 5.60 -11.99 -3.04
N GLY A 120 5.51 -12.15 -1.72
CA GLY A 120 4.26 -12.45 -1.02
C GLY A 120 3.66 -11.25 -0.27
N LYS A 121 2.47 -11.48 0.28
CA LYS A 121 1.61 -10.45 0.89
C LYS A 121 2.19 -9.89 2.19
N ASN A 122 1.96 -8.61 2.45
CA ASN A 122 2.11 -8.05 3.79
C ASN A 122 0.75 -8.13 4.48
N ILE A 123 0.55 -9.12 5.34
CA ILE A 123 -0.74 -9.31 6.02
C ILE A 123 -0.65 -9.02 7.52
N ASP A 124 -1.73 -8.52 8.08
CA ASP A 124 -1.88 -8.35 9.51
C ASP A 124 -2.18 -9.69 10.22
N GLY A 125 -2.31 -9.65 11.55
CA GLY A 125 -2.63 -10.84 12.36
C GLY A 125 -3.99 -11.49 12.07
N ASN A 126 -4.82 -10.89 11.22
CA ASN A 126 -6.11 -11.42 10.78
C ASN A 126 -6.09 -11.89 9.31
N GLY A 127 -4.92 -11.86 8.67
CA GLY A 127 -4.74 -12.29 7.28
C GLY A 127 -5.03 -11.21 6.25
N GLN A 128 -5.22 -9.96 6.67
CA GLN A 128 -5.60 -8.85 5.80
C GLN A 128 -4.38 -8.12 5.22
N GLU A 129 -4.33 -7.95 3.90
CA GLU A 129 -3.24 -7.21 3.24
C GLU A 129 -3.15 -5.73 3.66
N LEU A 130 -1.95 -5.25 3.93
CA LEU A 130 -1.68 -3.88 4.40
C LEU A 130 -1.22 -2.99 3.25
N ILE A 131 -1.78 -1.79 3.15
CA ILE A 131 -1.45 -0.81 2.10
C ILE A 131 -0.12 -0.09 2.34
N ASN A 132 0.36 -0.11 3.59
CA ASN A 132 1.61 0.49 4.01
C ASN A 132 2.52 -0.54 4.69
N SER A 133 3.81 -0.25 4.68
CA SER A 133 4.75 -0.80 5.65
C SER A 133 4.92 0.20 6.80
N SER A 134 5.41 -0.26 7.94
CA SER A 134 5.85 0.62 9.04
C SER A 134 7.15 1.38 8.70
N ALA A 135 7.58 1.39 7.44
CA ALA A 135 8.84 1.97 7.03
C ALA A 135 8.80 3.50 7.15
N VAL A 136 9.86 4.05 7.71
CA VAL A 136 10.05 5.48 7.94
C VAL A 136 10.98 6.00 6.84
N GLY A 137 10.64 7.12 6.20
CA GLY A 137 11.50 7.80 5.23
C GLY A 137 11.10 7.61 3.76
N ARG A 138 12.05 7.79 2.84
CA ARG A 138 11.86 7.77 1.38
C ARG A 138 12.01 6.38 0.75
N GLU A 139 11.51 5.36 1.41
CA GLU A 139 11.57 3.98 0.93
C GLU A 139 10.16 3.46 0.71
N PHE A 140 9.95 2.84 -0.45
CA PHE A 140 8.66 2.27 -0.83
C PHE A 140 8.75 0.76 -0.76
N HIS A 141 7.75 0.12 -0.17
CA HIS A 141 7.70 -1.33 -0.02
C HIS A 141 6.47 -1.86 -0.75
N LEU A 142 6.69 -2.58 -1.84
CA LEU A 142 5.63 -3.15 -2.68
C LEU A 142 5.58 -4.67 -2.46
N TYR A 143 4.46 -5.13 -1.93
CA TYR A 143 4.23 -6.52 -1.56
C TYR A 143 3.38 -7.25 -2.60
N ASN A 144 3.31 -8.59 -2.43
CA ASN A 144 2.48 -9.47 -3.23
C ASN A 144 2.77 -9.43 -4.74
N ILE A 145 4.01 -9.09 -5.13
CA ILE A 145 4.29 -8.81 -6.53
C ILE A 145 4.29 -10.08 -7.41
N ASN A 146 4.44 -11.27 -6.83
CA ASN A 146 4.34 -12.51 -7.62
C ASN A 146 2.92 -12.76 -8.13
N ASN A 147 1.91 -12.26 -7.41
CA ASN A 147 0.50 -12.34 -7.79
C ASN A 147 0.09 -11.23 -8.78
N PHE A 148 1.01 -10.35 -9.18
CA PHE A 148 0.74 -9.32 -10.17
C PHE A 148 0.57 -9.93 -11.58
N ASP A 149 -0.47 -9.48 -12.27
CA ASP A 149 -0.71 -9.68 -13.69
C ASP A 149 -1.15 -8.33 -14.30
N PRO A 150 -0.40 -7.75 -15.26
CA PRO A 150 -0.76 -6.48 -15.88
C PRO A 150 -2.07 -6.54 -16.70
N ARG A 151 -2.57 -7.73 -17.03
CA ARG A 151 -3.85 -7.93 -17.74
C ARG A 151 -5.05 -8.03 -16.79
N ASP A 152 -4.79 -8.26 -15.51
CA ASP A 152 -5.84 -8.27 -14.49
C ASP A 152 -6.02 -6.87 -13.90
N LYS A 153 -7.13 -6.23 -14.25
CA LYS A 153 -7.48 -4.87 -13.83
C LYS A 153 -7.53 -4.73 -12.30
N ASN A 154 -7.89 -5.79 -11.58
CA ASN A 154 -7.94 -5.79 -10.13
C ASN A 154 -6.53 -5.79 -9.52
N LYS A 155 -5.59 -6.57 -10.08
CA LYS A 155 -4.19 -6.56 -9.63
C LYS A 155 -3.50 -5.22 -9.92
N VAL A 156 -3.77 -4.63 -11.08
CA VAL A 156 -3.28 -3.29 -11.42
C VAL A 156 -3.85 -2.25 -10.47
N TYR A 157 -5.16 -2.30 -10.19
CA TYR A 157 -5.81 -1.42 -9.22
C TYR A 157 -5.16 -1.51 -7.84
N VAL A 158 -4.98 -2.72 -7.29
CA VAL A 158 -4.37 -2.93 -5.96
C VAL A 158 -2.95 -2.39 -5.90
N LEU A 159 -2.11 -2.69 -6.90
CA LEU A 159 -0.75 -2.14 -6.98
C LEU A 159 -0.77 -0.60 -6.95
N MET A 160 -1.66 0.02 -7.73
CA MET A 160 -1.73 1.48 -7.80
C MET A 160 -2.32 2.12 -6.54
N ARG A 161 -3.22 1.45 -5.83
CA ARG A 161 -3.69 1.89 -4.50
C ARG A 161 -2.52 2.02 -3.53
N ILE A 162 -1.66 0.99 -3.46
CA ILE A 162 -0.46 0.97 -2.61
C ILE A 162 0.51 2.09 -3.01
N VAL A 163 0.85 2.19 -4.29
CA VAL A 163 1.82 3.18 -4.80
C VAL A 163 1.35 4.61 -4.56
N HIS A 164 0.08 4.94 -4.90
CA HIS A 164 -0.45 6.28 -4.70
C HIS A 164 -0.62 6.63 -3.21
N HIS A 165 -0.99 5.66 -2.37
CA HIS A 165 -1.08 5.89 -0.93
C HIS A 165 0.31 6.23 -0.35
N GLN A 166 1.33 5.40 -0.60
CA GLN A 166 2.69 5.66 -0.12
C GLN A 166 3.24 6.99 -0.64
N PHE A 167 2.96 7.35 -1.90
CA PHE A 167 3.36 8.66 -2.41
C PHE A 167 2.61 9.83 -1.79
N ALA A 168 1.32 9.68 -1.49
CA ALA A 168 0.59 10.71 -0.77
C ALA A 168 1.11 10.92 0.66
N ARG A 169 1.53 9.84 1.33
CA ARG A 169 2.25 9.91 2.62
C ARG A 169 3.57 10.68 2.46
N LEU A 170 4.43 10.30 1.50
CA LEU A 170 5.69 11.01 1.24
C LEU A 170 5.49 12.50 0.91
N LEU A 171 4.47 12.83 0.11
CA LEU A 171 4.11 14.21 -0.21
C LEU A 171 3.84 15.01 1.07
N GLY A 172 2.96 14.52 1.94
CA GLY A 172 2.53 15.25 3.13
C GLY A 172 3.49 15.20 4.31
N ASP A 173 4.25 14.12 4.46
CA ASP A 173 5.14 13.93 5.61
C ASP A 173 6.50 14.61 5.42
N GLU A 174 6.98 14.70 4.17
CA GLU A 174 8.36 15.13 3.91
C GLU A 174 8.51 16.19 2.82
N LEU A 175 7.87 15.99 1.65
CA LEU A 175 8.14 16.86 0.49
C LEU A 175 7.47 18.22 0.60
N TYR A 176 6.22 18.21 1.03
CA TYR A 176 5.37 19.37 1.16
C TYR A 176 4.54 19.23 2.45
N PRO A 177 5.13 19.52 3.62
CA PRO A 177 4.40 19.41 4.87
C PRO A 177 3.11 20.25 4.88
N TYR A 178 2.02 19.61 5.31
CA TYR A 178 0.70 20.25 5.49
C TYR A 178 0.46 20.59 6.96
N ASP A 179 -0.55 21.42 7.24
CA ASP A 179 -1.00 21.65 8.62
C ASP A 179 -1.72 20.39 9.14
N ARG A 180 -0.92 19.49 9.71
CA ARG A 180 -1.39 18.21 10.23
C ARG A 180 -2.39 18.40 11.36
N GLN A 181 -2.24 19.41 12.20
CA GLN A 181 -3.16 19.65 13.30
C GLN A 181 -4.51 20.14 12.79
N ALA A 182 -4.53 21.06 11.82
CA ALA A 182 -5.76 21.52 11.19
C ALA A 182 -6.51 20.37 10.51
N PHE A 183 -5.80 19.48 9.80
CA PHE A 183 -6.42 18.32 9.17
C PHE A 183 -6.93 17.30 10.21
N LEU A 184 -6.12 16.99 11.23
CA LEU A 184 -6.49 16.11 12.34
C LEU A 184 -7.78 16.59 13.03
N ASN A 185 -7.91 17.90 13.27
CA ASN A 185 -9.06 18.50 13.93
C ASN A 185 -10.38 18.28 13.18
N ILE A 186 -10.37 17.98 11.88
CA ILE A 186 -11.60 17.72 11.10
C ILE A 186 -12.32 16.47 11.64
N SER A 187 -11.59 15.42 12.02
CA SER A 187 -12.18 14.13 12.43
C SER A 187 -11.54 13.52 13.68
N GLN A 188 -10.92 14.37 14.52
CA GLN A 188 -10.10 13.95 15.66
C GLN A 188 -10.78 12.89 16.56
N LYS A 189 -12.09 13.04 16.81
CA LYS A 189 -12.86 12.16 17.70
C LYS A 189 -13.22 10.81 17.09
N ASP A 190 -13.09 10.67 15.76
CA ASP A 190 -13.58 9.50 15.02
C ASP A 190 -12.47 8.59 14.49
N TYR A 191 -11.19 8.98 14.61
CA TYR A 191 -10.07 8.06 14.34
C TYR A 191 -10.08 6.86 15.30
N ARG A 192 -9.64 5.70 14.80
CA ARG A 192 -9.64 4.41 15.50
C ARG A 192 -8.34 3.66 15.26
N ALA A 193 -7.75 3.10 16.31
CA ALA A 193 -6.46 2.40 16.22
C ALA A 193 -6.54 1.02 15.54
N SER A 194 -7.73 0.48 15.24
CA SER A 194 -7.87 -0.83 14.60
C SER A 194 -9.02 -0.88 13.60
N SER A 195 -8.73 -1.31 12.37
CA SER A 195 -9.69 -1.65 11.31
C SER A 195 -10.30 -3.06 11.46
N ASN A 196 -9.69 -3.91 12.29
CA ASN A 196 -9.69 -5.36 12.03
C ASN A 196 -10.98 -6.10 12.38
N LYS A 197 -11.69 -5.69 13.45
CA LYS A 197 -13.01 -6.29 13.76
C LYS A 197 -14.10 -5.88 12.77
N GLN A 198 -13.91 -4.75 12.08
CA GLN A 198 -14.92 -4.16 11.18
C GLN A 198 -14.81 -4.68 9.75
N LEU A 199 -13.70 -5.35 9.43
CA LEU A 199 -13.42 -6.05 8.16
C LEU A 199 -13.67 -7.58 8.25
N TYR A 200 -14.19 -8.06 9.39
CA TYR A 200 -14.46 -9.49 9.58
C TYR A 200 -15.57 -9.96 8.61
N GLY A 201 -15.28 -11.00 7.80
CA GLY A 201 -16.22 -11.56 6.83
C GLY A 201 -16.23 -10.91 5.45
N PHE A 202 -15.32 -9.98 5.15
CA PHE A 202 -15.06 -9.60 3.76
C PHE A 202 -14.46 -10.80 2.99
N PRO A 203 -14.76 -10.95 1.69
CA PRO A 203 -14.16 -12.00 0.89
C PRO A 203 -12.64 -11.86 0.88
N ASN A 204 -11.96 -12.99 0.80
CA ASN A 204 -10.51 -13.06 0.61
C ASN A 204 -10.11 -12.73 -0.85
N ASP A 205 -10.77 -11.76 -1.49
CA ASP A 205 -10.30 -11.22 -2.76
C ASP A 205 -9.42 -10.00 -2.52
N ASP A 206 -8.37 -9.85 -3.35
CA ASP A 206 -7.32 -8.85 -3.13
C ASP A 206 -7.82 -7.39 -3.23
N THR A 207 -9.06 -7.18 -3.69
CA THR A 207 -9.68 -5.87 -3.91
C THR A 207 -10.56 -5.39 -2.76
N ALA A 208 -11.09 -6.29 -1.94
CA ALA A 208 -12.11 -6.01 -0.92
C ALA A 208 -11.78 -4.85 0.02
N LEU A 209 -10.51 -4.73 0.38
CA LEU A 209 -9.98 -3.68 1.25
C LEU A 209 -10.09 -2.27 0.70
N TYR A 210 -9.92 -2.15 -0.62
CA TYR A 210 -9.72 -0.88 -1.29
C TYR A 210 -10.94 -0.48 -2.11
N ALA A 211 -11.74 -1.46 -2.50
CA ALA A 211 -12.89 -1.28 -3.37
C ALA A 211 -13.87 -0.25 -2.79
N LEU A 212 -14.44 0.55 -3.69
CA LEU A 212 -15.60 1.42 -3.47
C LEU A 212 -16.75 0.90 -4.33
N GLN A 213 -17.34 -0.22 -3.91
CA GLN A 213 -18.31 -0.97 -4.69
C GLN A 213 -19.38 -1.60 -3.79
N TYR A 214 -20.49 -2.00 -4.41
CA TYR A 214 -21.54 -2.75 -3.75
C TYR A 214 -21.30 -4.25 -3.88
N TYR A 215 -21.74 -5.02 -2.90
CA TYR A 215 -21.70 -6.48 -2.92
C TYR A 215 -22.92 -7.08 -2.22
N PRO A 216 -23.31 -8.32 -2.58
CA PRO A 216 -24.40 -9.03 -1.93
C PRO A 216 -23.96 -9.49 -0.54
N LYS A 217 -24.63 -9.04 0.53
CA LYS A 217 -24.39 -9.50 1.90
C LYS A 217 -25.58 -10.29 2.41
N LYS A 218 -25.31 -11.53 2.83
CA LYS A 218 -26.29 -12.42 3.46
C LYS A 218 -26.67 -11.89 4.84
N ARG A 219 -27.95 -11.91 5.19
CA ARG A 219 -28.42 -11.71 6.56
C ARG A 219 -28.22 -12.98 7.38
N ASP A 220 -27.95 -12.81 8.67
CA ASP A 220 -27.79 -13.92 9.60
C ASP A 220 -29.16 -14.46 10.04
N LEU A 221 -29.88 -15.06 9.09
CA LEU A 221 -31.20 -15.65 9.27
C LEU A 221 -31.17 -17.13 8.82
N ASN A 222 -31.73 -18.01 9.66
CA ASN A 222 -31.68 -19.46 9.48
C ASN A 222 -32.40 -19.98 8.22
N ASN A 223 -33.29 -19.20 7.62
CA ASN A 223 -34.06 -19.54 6.42
C ASN A 223 -33.36 -19.17 5.10
N CYS A 224 -32.22 -18.48 5.16
CA CYS A 224 -31.53 -17.98 3.97
C CYS A 224 -30.60 -19.05 3.37
N ASN A 225 -31.15 -19.91 2.52
CA ASN A 225 -30.46 -21.10 2.00
C ASN A 225 -29.90 -20.95 0.57
N ARG A 226 -30.35 -19.94 -0.18
CA ARG A 226 -29.79 -19.61 -1.52
C ARG A 226 -28.80 -18.47 -1.39
N ALA A 227 -27.63 -18.59 -1.99
CA ALA A 227 -26.62 -17.55 -2.02
C ALA A 227 -26.26 -17.19 -3.47
N LEU A 228 -26.21 -15.89 -3.74
CA LEU A 228 -25.57 -15.37 -4.94
C LEU A 228 -24.05 -15.56 -4.76
N PRO A 229 -23.33 -16.05 -5.77
CA PRO A 229 -21.88 -15.97 -5.77
C PRO A 229 -21.43 -14.53 -5.52
N PHE A 230 -20.39 -14.36 -4.70
CA PHE A 230 -19.88 -13.04 -4.38
C PHE A 230 -19.39 -12.32 -5.65
N GLN A 231 -19.86 -11.09 -5.84
CA GLN A 231 -19.43 -10.23 -6.94
C GLN A 231 -19.59 -8.75 -6.56
N TYR A 232 -18.81 -7.90 -7.21
CA TYR A 232 -18.87 -6.45 -7.03
C TYR A 232 -19.75 -5.77 -8.09
N PHE A 233 -20.43 -4.71 -7.66
CA PHE A 233 -21.27 -3.88 -8.50
C PHE A 233 -20.90 -2.40 -8.38
N ALA A 234 -21.05 -1.66 -9.48
CA ALA A 234 -20.73 -0.24 -9.51
C ALA A 234 -21.84 0.64 -8.90
N SER A 235 -23.07 0.12 -8.75
CA SER A 235 -24.18 0.84 -8.12
C SER A 235 -25.10 -0.07 -7.32
N LEU A 236 -25.88 0.54 -6.41
CA LEU A 236 -26.90 -0.13 -5.61
C LEU A 236 -27.93 -0.84 -6.50
N THR A 237 -28.43 -0.14 -7.53
CA THR A 237 -29.42 -0.68 -8.47
C THR A 237 -28.92 -1.91 -9.22
N GLN A 238 -27.64 -1.93 -9.63
CA GLN A 238 -27.06 -3.11 -10.29
C GLN A 238 -27.04 -4.32 -9.35
N CYS A 239 -26.66 -4.11 -8.09
CA CYS A 239 -26.66 -5.16 -7.08
C CYS A 239 -28.08 -5.68 -6.80
N GLN A 240 -29.05 -4.78 -6.62
CA GLN A 240 -30.46 -5.13 -6.39
C GLN A 240 -31.06 -5.90 -7.57
N ASN A 241 -30.79 -5.46 -8.80
CA ASN A 241 -31.26 -6.16 -9.99
C ASN A 241 -30.68 -7.58 -10.09
N ALA A 242 -29.41 -7.77 -9.72
CA ALA A 242 -28.80 -9.09 -9.70
C ALA A 242 -29.43 -10.02 -8.66
N HIS A 243 -29.79 -9.51 -7.47
CA HIS A 243 -30.54 -10.27 -6.46
C HIS A 243 -31.88 -10.75 -7.02
N ASN A 244 -32.62 -9.83 -7.64
CA ASN A 244 -33.95 -10.10 -8.19
C ASN A 244 -33.88 -11.12 -9.33
N GLN A 245 -32.91 -11.00 -10.22
CA GLN A 245 -32.68 -11.97 -11.31
C GLN A 245 -32.29 -13.36 -10.82
N ALA A 246 -31.58 -13.45 -9.69
CA ALA A 246 -31.19 -14.72 -9.09
C ALA A 246 -32.30 -15.39 -8.26
N GLY A 247 -33.47 -14.75 -8.13
CA GLY A 247 -34.59 -15.27 -7.34
C GLY A 247 -34.21 -15.47 -5.87
N ILE A 248 -33.41 -14.55 -5.33
CA ILE A 248 -33.03 -14.50 -3.93
C ILE A 248 -34.05 -13.67 -3.17
N ASP A 249 -34.44 -14.15 -1.99
CA ASP A 249 -35.34 -13.44 -1.09
C ASP A 249 -34.72 -12.11 -0.63
N GLU A 250 -35.43 -10.99 -0.82
CA GLU A 250 -35.01 -9.65 -0.41
C GLU A 250 -34.86 -9.53 1.12
N GLU A 251 -35.55 -10.39 1.88
CA GLU A 251 -35.35 -10.49 3.33
C GLU A 251 -34.02 -11.17 3.67
N CYS A 252 -33.47 -11.97 2.78
CA CYS A 252 -32.26 -12.75 3.04
C CYS A 252 -30.95 -12.06 2.66
N TYR A 253 -30.99 -11.10 1.73
CA TYR A 253 -29.79 -10.43 1.23
C TYR A 253 -30.01 -8.93 1.11
N TYR A 254 -28.96 -8.17 1.39
CA TYR A 254 -28.95 -6.74 1.13
C TYR A 254 -27.65 -6.35 0.42
N CYS A 255 -27.71 -5.25 -0.33
CA CYS A 255 -26.55 -4.72 -1.03
C CYS A 255 -25.76 -3.84 -0.07
N ASN A 256 -24.61 -4.33 0.37
CA ASN A 256 -23.73 -3.56 1.24
C ASN A 256 -22.67 -2.83 0.42
N PHE A 257 -22.26 -1.64 0.88
CA PHE A 257 -21.13 -0.94 0.30
C PHE A 257 -19.87 -1.27 1.10
N THR A 258 -18.77 -1.59 0.40
CA THR A 258 -17.49 -2.03 1.01
C THR A 258 -16.98 -1.09 2.10
N GLN A 259 -17.17 0.21 1.94
CA GLN A 259 -16.70 1.24 2.87
C GLN A 259 -17.84 1.93 3.63
N SER A 260 -19.03 1.33 3.74
CA SER A 260 -20.19 1.98 4.37
C SER A 260 -19.89 2.48 5.79
N THR A 261 -19.27 1.64 6.64
CA THR A 261 -18.90 2.01 8.01
C THR A 261 -18.02 3.26 8.08
N PRO A 262 -16.82 3.32 7.46
CA PRO A 262 -15.99 4.53 7.51
C PRO A 262 -16.70 5.75 6.93
N ASN A 263 -17.53 5.58 5.90
CA ASN A 263 -18.28 6.68 5.30
C ASN A 263 -19.27 7.31 6.29
N HIS A 264 -20.00 6.53 7.08
CA HIS A 264 -20.88 7.05 8.15
C HIS A 264 -20.12 7.83 9.24
N TYR A 265 -18.80 7.68 9.35
CA TYR A 265 -17.93 8.44 10.26
C TYR A 265 -17.10 9.54 9.56
N GLY A 266 -17.38 9.85 8.29
CA GLY A 266 -16.72 10.93 7.56
C GLY A 266 -15.33 10.58 7.03
N PHE A 267 -15.07 9.30 6.79
CA PHE A 267 -13.83 8.77 6.18
C PHE A 267 -14.15 8.06 4.87
N ILE A 268 -13.26 8.17 3.88
CA ILE A 268 -13.50 7.58 2.55
C ILE A 268 -13.32 6.05 2.55
N THR A 269 -12.39 5.55 3.37
CA THR A 269 -12.06 4.12 3.51
C THR A 269 -11.73 3.78 4.97
N PHE A 270 -11.66 2.50 5.30
CA PHE A 270 -11.19 2.04 6.62
C PHE A 270 -9.76 2.48 6.92
N GLN A 271 -8.89 2.56 5.90
CA GLN A 271 -7.52 3.03 6.07
C GLN A 271 -7.47 4.48 6.55
N ALA A 272 -8.38 5.32 6.03
CA ALA A 272 -8.50 6.71 6.47
C ALA A 272 -8.90 6.83 7.95
N MET A 273 -9.62 5.85 8.52
CA MET A 273 -9.98 5.89 9.95
C MET A 273 -8.80 5.67 10.89
N LEU A 274 -7.67 5.14 10.41
CA LEU A 274 -6.58 4.73 11.28
C LEU A 274 -5.82 5.91 11.89
N SER A 275 -5.64 6.99 11.11
CA SER A 275 -4.87 8.16 11.52
C SER A 275 -5.09 9.32 10.55
N ALA A 276 -4.81 10.56 10.99
CA ALA A 276 -4.92 11.74 10.13
C ALA A 276 -3.96 11.68 8.92
N GLU A 277 -2.82 11.03 9.11
CA GLU A 277 -1.84 10.66 8.11
C GLU A 277 -2.38 9.77 6.99
N ASN A 278 -3.03 8.68 7.38
CA ASN A 278 -3.62 7.76 6.42
C ASN A 278 -4.85 8.39 5.76
N ASP A 279 -5.66 9.14 6.51
CA ASP A 279 -6.80 9.88 5.95
C ASP A 279 -6.35 10.89 4.90
N PHE A 280 -5.32 11.68 5.19
CA PHE A 280 -4.71 12.59 4.22
C PHE A 280 -4.27 11.85 2.96
N ALA A 281 -3.58 10.70 3.11
CA ALA A 281 -3.13 9.91 1.98
C ALA A 281 -4.28 9.26 1.19
N GLU A 282 -5.34 8.82 1.85
CA GLU A 282 -6.53 8.23 1.20
C GLU A 282 -7.33 9.28 0.44
N MET A 283 -7.49 10.49 0.98
CA MET A 283 -8.15 11.61 0.31
C MET A 283 -7.41 12.06 -0.96
N ILE A 284 -6.14 11.71 -1.12
CA ILE A 284 -5.35 11.93 -2.34
C ILE A 284 -5.40 10.70 -3.25
N SER A 285 -5.13 9.52 -2.71
CA SER A 285 -4.86 8.31 -3.51
C SER A 285 -6.10 7.61 -4.04
N VAL A 286 -7.23 7.66 -3.32
CA VAL A 286 -8.50 7.06 -3.76
C VAL A 286 -8.98 7.73 -5.06
N PRO A 287 -9.04 9.07 -5.18
CA PRO A 287 -9.41 9.72 -6.44
C PRO A 287 -8.51 9.44 -7.65
N LEU A 288 -7.29 8.94 -7.45
CA LEU A 288 -6.38 8.59 -8.55
C LEU A 288 -6.64 7.20 -9.11
N THR A 289 -7.44 6.39 -8.42
CA THR A 289 -7.65 4.96 -8.71
C THR A 289 -9.12 4.57 -8.80
N ASN A 290 -10.02 5.39 -8.25
CA ASN A 290 -11.47 5.19 -8.27
C ASN A 290 -12.18 6.25 -9.11
N LEU A 291 -13.33 5.87 -9.68
CA LEU A 291 -14.18 6.79 -10.42
C LEU A 291 -14.85 7.80 -9.48
N ASN A 292 -15.07 9.03 -9.95
CA ASN A 292 -15.81 10.04 -9.20
C ASN A 292 -17.20 9.55 -8.78
N THR A 293 -17.87 8.73 -9.59
CA THR A 293 -19.17 8.14 -9.23
C THR A 293 -19.09 7.26 -7.99
N GLN A 294 -17.99 6.54 -7.78
CA GLN A 294 -17.77 5.70 -6.60
C GLN A 294 -17.50 6.55 -5.35
N ILE A 295 -16.81 7.67 -5.51
CA ILE A 295 -16.53 8.61 -4.42
C ILE A 295 -17.81 9.36 -4.01
N GLU A 296 -18.65 9.73 -4.98
CA GLU A 296 -19.95 10.33 -4.70
C GLU A 296 -20.90 9.36 -3.99
N ILE A 297 -20.81 8.04 -4.26
CA ILE A 297 -21.53 7.04 -3.45
C ILE A 297 -21.10 7.11 -1.98
N ALA A 298 -19.79 7.13 -1.71
CA ALA A 298 -19.29 7.23 -0.33
C ALA A 298 -19.77 8.50 0.38
N LYS A 299 -19.82 9.63 -0.33
CA LYS A 299 -20.36 10.90 0.19
C LYS A 299 -21.87 10.84 0.43
N ASN A 300 -22.62 10.18 -0.45
CA ASN A 300 -24.06 9.96 -0.26
C ASN A 300 -24.34 9.10 0.98
N ILE A 301 -23.53 8.05 1.21
CA ILE A 301 -23.62 7.24 2.43
C ILE A 301 -23.30 8.10 3.66
N ALA A 302 -22.25 8.90 3.62
CA ALA A 302 -21.90 9.80 4.71
C ALA A 302 -23.02 10.79 5.05
N LYS A 303 -23.80 11.23 4.05
CA LYS A 303 -24.95 12.13 4.20
C LYS A 303 -26.23 11.42 4.67
N THR A 304 -26.27 10.09 4.65
CA THR A 304 -27.48 9.31 4.98
C THR A 304 -27.40 8.81 6.43
N PRO A 305 -28.37 9.12 7.29
CA PRO A 305 -28.40 8.61 8.66
C PRO A 305 -28.65 7.10 8.66
N VAL A 306 -28.07 6.39 9.64
CA VAL A 306 -28.20 4.93 9.76
C VAL A 306 -29.63 4.53 10.17
N ASP A 307 -30.29 5.37 10.97
CA ASP A 307 -31.68 5.21 11.38
C ASP A 307 -32.41 6.57 11.44
N SER A 308 -33.65 6.57 11.97
CA SER A 308 -34.49 7.76 12.03
C SER A 308 -34.25 8.64 13.26
N THR A 309 -33.21 8.41 14.05
CA THR A 309 -32.94 9.20 15.25
C THR A 309 -32.29 10.55 14.92
N ASP A 310 -32.56 11.56 15.74
CA ASP A 310 -31.93 12.88 15.59
C ASP A 310 -30.41 12.83 15.75
N GLU A 311 -29.91 11.91 16.58
CA GLU A 311 -28.48 11.69 16.79
C GLU A 311 -27.80 11.20 15.49
N GLU A 312 -28.40 10.24 14.80
CA GLU A 312 -27.88 9.75 13.52
C GLU A 312 -28.02 10.78 12.40
N ALA A 313 -29.07 11.61 12.41
CA ALA A 313 -29.20 12.73 11.48
C ALA A 313 -28.06 13.75 11.67
N GLN A 314 -27.73 14.09 12.92
CA GLN A 314 -26.60 14.98 13.23
C GLN A 314 -25.26 14.35 12.87
N ARG A 315 -25.09 13.04 13.13
CA ARG A 315 -23.91 12.27 12.74
C ARG A 315 -23.69 12.32 11.22
N ALA A 316 -24.72 12.05 10.43
CA ALA A 316 -24.63 12.08 8.98
C ALA A 316 -24.26 13.47 8.44
N ALA A 317 -24.89 14.53 8.98
CA ALA A 317 -24.53 15.90 8.63
C ALA A 317 -23.06 16.23 8.96
N LEU A 318 -22.56 15.81 10.13
CA LEU A 318 -21.17 15.98 10.53
C LEU A 318 -20.22 15.21 9.60
N SER A 319 -20.51 13.94 9.33
CA SER A 319 -19.68 13.06 8.50
C SER A 319 -19.55 13.58 7.07
N TYR A 320 -20.66 14.00 6.45
CA TYR A 320 -20.63 14.62 5.13
C TYR A 320 -19.83 15.94 5.12
N ASN A 321 -20.04 16.82 6.12
CA ASN A 321 -19.29 18.07 6.24
C ASN A 321 -17.78 17.84 6.44
N ASN A 322 -17.40 16.79 7.18
CA ASN A 322 -16.00 16.42 7.37
C ASN A 322 -15.35 15.99 6.06
N LEU A 323 -16.03 15.17 5.24
CA LEU A 323 -15.52 14.82 3.90
C LEU A 323 -15.34 16.04 3.02
N LEU A 324 -16.31 16.97 2.98
CA LEU A 324 -16.19 18.21 2.21
C LEU A 324 -15.02 19.09 2.67
N LYS A 325 -14.82 19.21 3.98
CA LYS A 325 -13.68 19.94 4.55
C LYS A 325 -12.35 19.30 4.14
N LYS A 326 -12.25 17.98 4.16
CA LYS A 326 -11.06 17.25 3.71
C LYS A 326 -10.82 17.45 2.22
N GLU A 327 -11.85 17.34 1.37
CA GLU A 327 -11.74 17.61 -0.07
C GLU A 327 -11.23 19.03 -0.35
N ALA A 328 -11.78 20.02 0.35
CA ALA A 328 -11.34 21.41 0.25
C ALA A 328 -9.89 21.59 0.72
N PHE A 329 -9.52 20.98 1.84
CA PHE A 329 -8.16 21.02 2.39
C PHE A 329 -7.15 20.46 1.39
N ILE A 330 -7.40 19.27 0.86
CA ILE A 330 -6.49 18.62 -0.11
C ILE A 330 -6.42 19.42 -1.41
N THR A 331 -7.54 19.96 -1.89
CA THR A 331 -7.55 20.81 -3.09
C THR A 331 -6.66 22.04 -2.89
N ASP A 332 -6.79 22.71 -1.75
CA ASP A 332 -5.98 23.88 -1.39
C ASP A 332 -4.50 23.51 -1.27
N TYR A 333 -4.20 22.39 -0.60
CA TYR A 333 -2.87 21.84 -0.47
C TYR A 333 -2.20 21.59 -1.83
N PHE A 334 -2.88 20.94 -2.77
CA PHE A 334 -2.33 20.70 -4.10
C PHE A 334 -2.06 21.99 -4.87
N ASN A 335 -2.99 22.94 -4.82
CA ASN A 335 -2.86 24.21 -5.53
C ASN A 335 -1.75 25.09 -4.95
N LYS A 336 -1.63 25.17 -3.61
CA LYS A 336 -0.70 26.09 -2.93
C LYS A 336 0.67 25.50 -2.64
N LYS A 337 0.76 24.19 -2.36
CA LYS A 337 2.01 23.53 -1.92
C LYS A 337 2.62 22.68 -3.01
N VAL A 338 1.83 21.80 -3.64
CA VAL A 338 2.34 20.86 -4.66
C VAL A 338 2.56 21.56 -6.01
N GLY A 339 1.71 22.52 -6.35
CA GLY A 339 1.86 23.40 -7.52
C GLY A 339 1.08 22.96 -8.76
N PHE A 340 0.11 22.06 -8.63
CA PHE A 340 -0.81 21.71 -9.73
C PHE A 340 -2.16 21.20 -9.19
N SER A 341 -3.17 21.19 -10.06
CA SER A 341 -4.54 20.79 -9.69
C SER A 341 -4.67 19.28 -9.44
N LEU A 342 -5.18 18.90 -8.27
CA LEU A 342 -5.52 17.50 -7.99
C LEU A 342 -6.57 16.97 -8.98
N LYS A 343 -7.56 17.77 -9.40
CA LYS A 343 -8.54 17.36 -10.42
C LYS A 343 -7.88 17.01 -11.76
N ARG A 344 -6.84 17.75 -12.14
CA ARG A 344 -6.06 17.46 -13.35
C ARG A 344 -5.28 16.16 -13.19
N LEU A 345 -4.68 15.93 -12.04
CA LEU A 345 -3.97 14.69 -11.72
C LEU A 345 -4.91 13.48 -11.75
N GLN A 346 -6.10 13.58 -11.13
CA GLN A 346 -7.15 12.55 -11.15
C GLN A 346 -7.52 12.16 -12.58
N LEU A 347 -7.85 13.16 -13.42
CA LEU A 347 -8.22 12.92 -14.81
C LEU A 347 -7.13 12.14 -15.58
N LEU A 348 -5.88 12.59 -15.48
CA LEU A 348 -4.76 11.97 -16.17
C LEU A 348 -4.47 10.56 -15.64
N SER A 349 -4.56 10.36 -14.32
CA SER A 349 -4.39 9.06 -13.68
C SER A 349 -5.41 8.05 -14.20
N LEU A 350 -6.70 8.38 -14.17
CA LEU A 350 -7.77 7.49 -14.64
C LEU A 350 -7.68 7.23 -16.15
N GLN A 351 -7.28 8.22 -16.95
CA GLN A 351 -7.03 8.02 -18.39
C GLN A 351 -5.85 7.09 -18.66
N ARG A 352 -4.77 7.17 -17.87
CA ARG A 352 -3.62 6.27 -18.00
C ARG A 352 -3.97 4.86 -17.53
N LEU A 353 -4.68 4.72 -16.41
CA LEU A 353 -5.16 3.43 -15.91
C LEU A 353 -6.08 2.74 -16.93
N ASN A 354 -7.05 3.47 -17.50
CA ASN A 354 -7.92 2.92 -18.54
C ASN A 354 -7.13 2.52 -19.79
N ARG A 355 -6.17 3.33 -20.25
CA ARG A 355 -5.30 2.96 -21.38
C ARG A 355 -4.48 1.71 -21.09
N PHE A 356 -3.87 1.62 -19.91
CA PHE A 356 -3.06 0.46 -19.52
C PHE A 356 -3.89 -0.83 -19.49
N ASN A 357 -5.09 -0.76 -18.92
CA ASN A 357 -6.01 -1.90 -18.79
C ASN A 357 -6.63 -2.39 -20.11
N ASN A 358 -6.46 -1.66 -21.22
CA ASN A 358 -6.99 -2.01 -22.54
C ASN A 358 -5.88 -2.21 -23.59
N ARG A 359 -4.63 -2.43 -23.15
CA ARG A 359 -3.47 -2.72 -24.02
C ARG A 359 -3.40 -4.17 -24.46
#